data_AF-A0A1A9VPD5-F1
#
_entry.id   AF-A0A1A9VPD5-F1
#
_cell.length_a   1.000
_cell.length_b   1.000
_cell.length_c   1.000
_cell.angle_alpha   90.00
_cell.angle_beta   90.00
_cell.angle_gamma   90.00
#
_symmetry.space_group_name_H-M   'P 1'
#
loop_
_entity.id
_entity.type
_entity.pdbx_description
1 polymer ?
#
loop_
_entity_poly.entity_id
_entity_poly.type
_entity_poly.pdbx_seq_one_letter_code
_entity_poly.pdbx_strand_id
1 'polypeptide(L)'
;MGKLWLKNEVETLEEELRKNPLSVVMTTFLVVGAKALTECNGIAKILLKNKKFIVLIANAVDGYLNYRIIDVSSIKELAKRWNAQVYNAAPKKFVHRASDDVKESLEELQYYKTNQFKLN
;
A
#
# COMPACT_ATOMS: atom_id res chain seq x y z
N MET A 1 -3.65 -21.91 4.38
CA MET A 1 -4.26 -20.79 5.12
C MET A 1 -3.24 -20.23 6.09
N GLY A 2 -2.50 -19.20 5.67
CA GLY A 2 -1.46 -18.60 6.52
C GLY A 2 -2.12 -17.87 7.69
N LYS A 3 -1.86 -18.32 8.93
CA LYS A 3 -2.19 -17.54 10.13
C LYS A 3 -1.61 -16.14 9.94
N LEU A 4 -2.40 -15.08 10.12
CA LEU A 4 -1.86 -13.73 10.26
C LEU A 4 -1.08 -13.71 11.57
N TRP A 5 0.24 -13.91 11.47
CA TRP A 5 1.17 -13.99 12.62
C TRP A 5 1.20 -12.74 13.50
N LEU A 6 0.44 -11.69 13.15
CA LEU A 6 0.36 -10.42 13.87
C LEU A 6 -1.07 -9.86 13.94
N LYS A 7 -2.08 -10.74 13.83
CA LYS A 7 -3.50 -10.31 13.88
C LYS A 7 -3.77 -9.53 15.18
N ASN A 8 -3.20 -10.01 16.28
CA ASN A 8 -3.36 -9.39 17.60
C ASN A 8 -2.71 -8.01 17.68
N GLU A 9 -1.50 -7.81 17.13
CA GLU A 9 -0.79 -6.53 17.15
C GLU A 9 -1.48 -5.49 16.27
N VAL A 10 -2.01 -5.92 15.11
CA VAL A 10 -2.81 -5.06 14.24
C VAL A 10 -4.13 -4.70 14.92
N GLU A 11 -4.86 -5.67 15.50
CA GLU A 11 -6.11 -5.42 16.23
C GLU A 11 -5.88 -4.51 17.45
N THR A 12 -4.78 -4.69 18.18
CA THR A 12 -4.41 -3.86 19.33
C THR A 12 -4.13 -2.42 18.89
N LEU A 13 -3.38 -2.26 17.79
CA LEU A 13 -3.10 -0.94 17.22
C LEU A 13 -4.37 -0.26 16.72
N GLU A 14 -5.26 -1.00 16.06
CA GLU A 14 -6.57 -0.50 15.64
C GLU A 14 -7.43 -0.07 16.84
N GLU A 15 -7.43 -0.83 17.93
CA GLU A 15 -8.17 -0.49 19.16
C GLU A 15 -7.61 0.74 19.87
N GLU A 16 -6.28 0.87 19.98
CA GLU A 16 -5.65 2.08 20.53
C GLU A 16 -5.99 3.30 19.69
N LEU A 17 -5.95 3.17 18.38
CA LEU A 17 -6.22 4.26 17.46
C LEU A 17 -7.71 4.62 17.35
N ARG A 18 -8.62 3.65 17.56
CA ARG A 18 -10.07 3.90 17.60
C ARG A 18 -10.48 4.80 18.77
N LYS A 19 -9.68 4.84 19.85
CA LYS A 19 -9.87 5.78 20.97
C LYS A 19 -9.55 7.23 20.59
N ASN A 20 -8.90 7.46 19.44
CA ASN A 20 -8.54 8.77 18.92
C ASN A 20 -8.85 8.87 17.41
N PRO A 21 -10.14 8.93 17.03
CA PRO A 21 -10.63 8.62 15.68
C PRO A 21 -10.27 9.64 14.58
N LEU A 22 -9.63 10.76 14.92
CA LEU A 22 -9.35 11.86 13.98
C LEU A 22 -8.19 11.58 13.00
N SER A 23 -7.55 10.40 13.02
CA SER A 23 -6.29 10.19 12.28
C SER A 23 -6.07 8.78 11.72
N VAL A 24 -7.12 7.97 11.56
CA VAL A 24 -6.98 6.59 11.05
C VAL A 24 -8.06 6.22 10.05
N VAL A 25 -7.60 5.72 8.89
CA VAL A 25 -8.45 5.11 7.86
C VAL A 25 -8.08 3.65 7.72
N MET A 26 -9.07 2.78 7.89
CA MET A 26 -8.91 1.33 7.76
C MET A 26 -8.94 0.94 6.28
N THR A 27 -7.80 0.51 5.74
CA THR A 27 -7.70 -0.08 4.39
C THR A 27 -7.04 -1.46 4.47
N THR A 28 -6.75 -2.10 3.33
CA THR A 28 -5.92 -3.32 3.27
C THR A 28 -4.53 -3.10 3.91
N PHE A 29 -4.13 -1.84 4.08
CA PHE A 29 -2.99 -1.39 4.86
C PHE A 29 -3.47 -0.52 6.02
N LEU A 30 -2.76 -0.55 7.14
CA LEU A 30 -3.01 0.39 8.22
C LEU A 30 -2.42 1.75 7.84
N VAL A 31 -3.29 2.74 7.65
CA VAL A 31 -2.93 4.13 7.40
C VAL A 31 -3.02 4.90 8.71
N VAL A 32 -1.90 5.47 9.14
CA VAL A 32 -1.80 6.16 10.44
C VAL A 32 -1.29 7.58 10.23
N GLY A 33 -2.02 8.56 10.77
CA GLY A 33 -1.54 9.94 10.83
C GLY A 33 -0.27 10.09 11.69
N ALA A 34 0.56 11.08 11.39
CA ALA A 34 1.84 11.27 12.08
C ALA A 34 1.71 11.41 13.62
N LYS A 35 0.63 12.04 14.10
CA LYS A 35 0.32 12.21 15.53
C LYS A 35 -0.07 10.87 16.19
N ALA A 36 -0.89 10.08 15.53
CA ALA A 36 -1.26 8.75 16.01
C ALA A 36 -0.04 7.79 16.08
N LEU A 37 0.91 7.92 15.15
CA LEU A 37 2.14 7.12 15.19
C LEU A 37 2.99 7.41 16.43
N THR A 38 3.04 8.67 16.89
CA THR A 38 3.78 9.03 18.10
C THR A 38 3.20 8.39 19.36
N GLU A 39 1.89 8.15 19.41
CA GLU A 39 1.19 7.52 20.53
C GLU A 39 1.42 6.00 20.56
N CYS A 40 1.51 5.34 19.40
CA CYS A 40 1.64 3.88 19.27
C CYS A 40 3.04 3.38 18.84
N ASN A 41 4.11 4.11 19.20
CA ASN A 41 5.48 3.86 18.72
C ASN A 41 6.00 2.43 19.03
N GLY A 42 5.55 1.82 20.13
CA GLY A 42 5.91 0.45 20.50
C GLY A 42 5.42 -0.60 19.50
N ILE A 43 4.13 -0.55 19.16
CA ILE A 43 3.50 -1.49 18.22
C ILE A 43 4.01 -1.26 16.80
N ALA A 44 4.16 0.02 16.40
CA ALA A 44 4.71 0.38 15.10
C ALA A 44 6.13 -0.20 14.88
N LYS A 45 7.00 -0.15 15.90
CA LYS A 45 8.34 -0.76 15.83
C LYS A 45 8.29 -2.28 15.64
N ILE A 46 7.33 -2.97 16.25
CA ILE A 46 7.16 -4.43 16.09
C ILE A 46 6.75 -4.75 14.66
N LEU A 47 5.77 -4.01 14.12
CA LEU A 47 5.30 -4.18 12.75
C LEU A 47 6.43 -3.94 11.73
N LEU A 48 7.21 -2.86 11.90
CA LEU A 48 8.37 -2.56 11.06
C LEU A 48 9.45 -3.64 11.12
N LYS A 49 9.79 -4.13 12.32
CA LYS A 49 10.76 -5.25 12.49
C LYS A 49 10.31 -6.51 11.77
N ASN A 50 9.00 -6.76 11.73
CA ASN A 50 8.40 -7.90 11.03
C ASN A 50 8.15 -7.65 9.54
N LYS A 51 8.77 -6.62 8.96
CA LYS A 51 8.64 -6.23 7.54
C LYS A 51 7.19 -6.02 7.11
N LYS A 52 6.34 -5.56 8.03
CA LYS A 52 4.99 -5.09 7.73
C LYS A 52 5.06 -3.60 7.40
N PHE A 53 4.27 -3.18 6.42
CA PHE A 53 4.24 -1.81 5.94
C PHE A 53 3.22 -1.00 6.73
N ILE A 54 3.65 0.17 7.22
CA ILE A 54 2.77 1.20 7.76
C ILE A 54 2.81 2.35 6.76
N VAL A 55 1.65 2.80 6.30
CA VAL A 55 1.56 3.95 5.41
C VAL A 55 1.28 5.18 6.26
N LEU A 56 2.25 6.10 6.28
CA LEU A 56 2.12 7.37 6.98
C LEU A 56 1.62 8.43 6.01
N ILE A 57 0.46 8.99 6.30
CA ILE A 57 -0.10 10.11 5.56
C ILE A 57 -0.02 11.34 6.45
N ALA A 58 0.59 12.41 5.95
CA ALA A 58 0.62 13.67 6.67
C ALA A 58 -0.81 14.22 6.76
N ASN A 59 -1.22 14.71 7.93
CA ASN A 59 -2.56 15.27 8.13
C ASN A 59 -2.90 16.38 7.12
N ALA A 60 -1.88 17.10 6.63
CA ALA A 60 -2.04 18.14 5.61
C ALA A 60 -2.59 17.62 4.27
N VAL A 61 -2.45 16.32 3.97
CA VAL A 61 -2.90 15.71 2.71
C VAL A 61 -4.01 14.66 2.90
N ASP A 62 -4.32 14.27 4.14
CA ASP A 62 -5.30 13.21 4.44
C ASP A 62 -6.69 13.50 3.86
N GLY A 63 -7.18 14.74 4.00
CA GLY A 63 -8.45 15.17 3.41
C GLY A 63 -8.48 15.31 1.89
N TYR A 64 -7.32 15.20 1.21
CA TYR A 64 -7.20 15.31 -0.24
C TYR A 64 -7.10 13.95 -0.94
N LEU A 65 -6.84 12.88 -0.18
CA LEU A 65 -6.67 11.54 -0.72
C LEU A 65 -7.98 10.75 -0.61
N ASN A 66 -8.24 9.90 -1.61
CA ASN A 66 -9.38 8.98 -1.56
C ASN A 66 -8.99 7.71 -0.77
N TYR A 67 -9.94 7.09 -0.09
CA TYR A 67 -9.72 5.82 0.62
C TYR A 67 -9.38 4.65 -0.32
N ARG A 68 -9.71 4.76 -1.62
CA ARG A 68 -9.39 3.73 -2.63
C ARG A 68 -7.97 3.90 -3.12
N ILE A 69 -7.24 2.80 -3.09
CA ILE A 69 -5.86 2.71 -3.55
C ILE A 69 -5.83 1.83 -4.80
N ILE A 70 -5.09 2.26 -5.81
CA ILE A 70 -4.77 1.44 -6.99
C ILE A 70 -3.34 0.93 -6.81
N ASP A 71 -3.22 -0.36 -6.53
CA ASP A 71 -1.94 -1.04 -6.40
C ASP A 71 -1.53 -1.68 -7.74
N VAL A 72 -0.52 -1.08 -8.38
CA VAL A 72 0.04 -1.56 -9.66
C VAL A 72 0.64 -2.96 -9.52
N SER A 73 1.19 -3.30 -8.35
CA SER A 73 1.79 -4.62 -8.11
C SER A 73 0.73 -5.73 -8.06
N SER A 74 -0.47 -5.44 -7.56
CA SER A 74 -1.61 -6.34 -7.65
C SER A 74 -1.98 -6.62 -9.12
N ILE A 75 -2.02 -5.59 -9.98
CA ILE A 75 -2.29 -5.76 -11.42
C ILE A 75 -1.18 -6.59 -12.09
N LYS A 76 0.08 -6.34 -11.74
CA LYS A 76 1.24 -7.11 -12.23
C LYS A 76 1.13 -8.60 -11.89
N GLU A 77 0.78 -8.93 -10.64
CA GLU A 77 0.63 -10.33 -10.22
C GLU A 77 -0.56 -11.02 -10.91
N LEU A 78 -1.63 -10.29 -11.23
CA LEU A 78 -2.72 -10.79 -12.07
C LEU A 78 -2.25 -11.04 -13.50
N ALA A 79 -1.57 -10.06 -14.13
CA ALA A 79 -1.03 -10.19 -15.48
C ALA A 79 -0.09 -11.41 -15.57
N LYS A 80 0.80 -11.60 -14.58
CA LYS A 80 1.71 -12.75 -14.52
C LYS A 80 1.01 -14.10 -14.59
N ARG A 81 -0.16 -14.24 -13.97
CA ARG A 81 -0.92 -15.50 -13.89
C ARG A 81 -1.92 -15.68 -15.02
N TRP A 82 -2.52 -14.60 -15.48
CA TRP A 82 -3.63 -14.66 -16.44
C TRP A 82 -3.18 -14.37 -17.87
N ASN A 83 -2.11 -13.61 -18.05
CA ASN A 83 -1.60 -13.21 -19.36
C ASN A 83 -0.07 -13.02 -19.33
N ALA A 84 0.66 -14.13 -19.32
CA ALA A 84 2.12 -14.14 -19.21
C ALA A 84 2.81 -13.33 -20.34
N GLN A 85 2.21 -13.25 -21.53
CA GLN A 85 2.73 -12.44 -22.64
C GLN A 85 2.74 -10.95 -22.28
N VAL A 86 1.62 -10.44 -21.77
CA VAL A 86 1.52 -9.04 -21.30
C VAL A 86 2.47 -8.79 -20.14
N TYR A 87 2.59 -9.71 -19.18
CA TYR A 87 3.56 -9.57 -18.09
C TYR A 87 5.01 -9.47 -18.58
N ASN A 88 5.43 -10.34 -19.51
CA ASN A 88 6.81 -10.38 -19.99
C ASN A 88 7.20 -9.17 -20.83
N ALA A 89 6.24 -8.51 -21.48
CA ALA A 89 6.45 -7.30 -22.27
C ALA A 89 6.28 -6.00 -21.45
N ALA A 90 5.95 -6.08 -20.16
CA ALA A 90 5.85 -4.91 -19.30
C ALA A 90 7.21 -4.21 -19.12
N PRO A 91 7.24 -2.87 -18.99
CA PRO A 91 8.47 -2.13 -18.74
C PRO A 91 9.15 -2.60 -17.45
N LYS A 92 10.48 -2.70 -17.47
CA LYS A 92 11.29 -3.15 -16.33
C LYS A 92 11.67 -1.97 -15.45
N LYS A 93 11.61 -2.18 -14.13
CA LYS A 93 12.06 -1.21 -13.13
C LYS A 93 13.57 -1.22 -12.96
N PHE A 94 14.22 -0.05 -13.01
CA PHE A 94 15.67 0.09 -12.87
C PHE A 94 16.04 1.35 -12.09
N VAL A 95 15.67 1.44 -10.81
CA VAL A 95 15.81 2.69 -10.05
C VAL A 95 16.28 2.55 -8.61
N HIS A 96 16.91 3.65 -8.17
CA HIS A 96 17.41 3.87 -6.82
C HIS A 96 16.77 5.09 -6.13
N ARG A 97 15.96 5.91 -6.82
CA ARG A 97 15.33 7.13 -6.28
C ARG A 97 13.81 7.00 -6.22
N ALA A 98 13.22 7.62 -5.19
CA ALA A 98 11.76 7.60 -4.97
C ALA A 98 10.96 8.28 -6.10
N SER A 99 11.46 9.37 -6.68
CA SER A 99 10.81 10.06 -7.81
C SER A 99 10.68 9.17 -9.04
N ASP A 100 11.69 8.34 -9.26
CA ASP A 100 11.77 7.51 -10.45
C ASP A 100 10.92 6.26 -10.27
N ASP A 101 10.85 5.70 -9.05
CA ASP A 101 9.92 4.60 -8.74
C ASP A 101 8.44 4.98 -8.93
N VAL A 102 8.06 6.23 -8.64
CA VAL A 102 6.70 6.74 -8.94
C VAL A 102 6.47 6.81 -10.44
N LYS A 103 7.42 7.35 -11.22
CA LYS A 103 7.29 7.45 -12.69
C LYS A 103 7.21 6.07 -13.34
N GLU A 104 8.08 5.15 -12.96
CA GLU A 104 8.07 3.78 -13.47
C GLU A 104 6.77 3.05 -13.13
N SER A 105 6.23 3.25 -11.92
CA SER A 105 4.93 2.67 -11.54
C SER A 105 3.77 3.25 -12.38
N LEU A 106 3.84 4.53 -12.75
CA LEU A 106 2.87 5.16 -13.65
C LEU A 106 2.97 4.60 -15.07
N GLU A 107 4.20 4.42 -15.59
CA GLU A 107 4.44 3.81 -16.90
C GLU A 107 3.95 2.35 -16.95
N GLU A 108 4.22 1.56 -15.91
CA GLU A 108 3.74 0.19 -15.77
C GLU A 108 2.20 0.14 -15.73
N LEU A 109 1.55 1.06 -15.01
CA LEU A 109 0.09 1.16 -14.98
C LEU A 109 -0.51 1.55 -16.34
N GLN A 110 0.11 2.49 -17.06
CA GLN A 110 -0.31 2.87 -18.42
C GLN A 110 -0.21 1.68 -19.38
N TYR A 111 0.87 0.90 -19.28
CA TYR A 111 1.04 -0.31 -20.07
C TYR A 111 -0.06 -1.35 -19.77
N TYR A 112 -0.36 -1.61 -18.49
CA TYR A 112 -1.44 -2.54 -18.16
C TYR A 112 -2.82 -2.02 -18.57
N LYS A 113 -3.06 -0.71 -18.47
CA LYS A 113 -4.31 -0.10 -18.94
C LYS A 113 -4.62 -0.44 -20.40
N THR A 114 -3.60 -0.42 -21.27
CA THR A 114 -3.79 -0.64 -22.72
C THR A 114 -3.71 -2.11 -23.13
N ASN A 115 -2.96 -2.95 -22.39
CA ASN A 115 -2.67 -4.33 -22.81
C ASN A 115 -3.40 -5.40 -21.97
N GLN A 116 -3.77 -5.10 -20.72
CA GLN A 116 -4.38 -6.08 -19.80
C GLN A 116 -5.90 -5.93 -19.70
N PHE A 117 -6.43 -4.71 -19.83
CA PHE A 117 -7.85 -4.43 -19.69
C PHE A 117 -8.54 -4.22 -21.04
N LYS A 118 -9.78 -4.69 -21.16
CA LYS A 118 -10.66 -4.33 -22.28
C LYS A 118 -11.35 -3.02 -21.95
N LEU A 119 -11.00 -1.97 -22.67
CA LEU A 119 -11.71 -0.70 -22.61
C LEU A 119 -12.88 -0.79 -23.61
N ASN A 120 -14.10 -0.66 -23.11
CA ASN A 120 -15.31 -0.57 -23.92
C ASN A 120 -15.51 0.86 -24.42
#